data_AF-A0A084T7R9-F1
#
_entry.id   AF-A0A084T7R9-F1
#
_cell.length_a   1.000
_cell.length_b   1.000
_cell.length_c   1.000
_cell.angle_alpha   90.00
_cell.angle_beta   90.00
_cell.angle_gamma   90.00
#
_symmetry.space_group_name_H-M   'P 1'
#
loop_
_entity.id
_entity.type
_entity.pdbx_description
1 polymer ?
#
loop_
_entity_poly.entity_id
_entity_poly.type
_entity_poly.pdbx_seq_one_letter_code
_entity_poly.pdbx_strand_id
1 'polypeptide(L)'
;MSKRLCKLNRRDISDNLGEIHRLVTEPKYLCRSCSRSSVDKSTLCKPAAIPPASCQNKPVHEQQQCGVLAEALPQVHPAKLEKTSEKKVSNTSVLEANLIDSEMMDVVDKKAVKRAKKALKAQKKAQKKLLKVLKKSQKLARKQSKLEQKYQLAANVVEKQVVKVQPEQLH
;
A
#
# COMPACT_ATOMS: atom_id res chain seq x y z
N MET A 1 18.02 -28.83 4.82
CA MET A 1 17.45 -30.16 4.54
C MET A 1 16.34 -30.03 3.52
N SER A 2 16.56 -30.61 2.34
CA SER A 2 15.78 -30.29 1.14
C SER A 2 14.60 -31.25 1.00
N LYS A 3 13.39 -30.72 1.10
CA LYS A 3 12.18 -31.54 1.08
C LYS A 3 11.76 -31.87 -0.35
N ARG A 4 11.33 -33.12 -0.56
CA ARG A 4 11.28 -33.83 -1.86
C ARG A 4 10.51 -33.10 -2.95
N LEU A 5 9.32 -32.56 -2.64
CA LEU A 5 8.44 -32.01 -3.67
C LEU A 5 8.98 -30.73 -4.32
N CYS A 6 9.57 -29.78 -3.58
CA CYS A 6 10.10 -28.54 -4.19
C CYS A 6 11.40 -28.76 -5.00
N LYS A 7 12.01 -29.95 -4.95
CA LYS A 7 13.26 -30.27 -5.66
C LYS A 7 13.11 -31.23 -6.84
N LEU A 8 11.91 -31.74 -7.12
CA LEU A 8 11.70 -32.64 -8.26
C LEU A 8 11.91 -31.90 -9.58
N ASN A 9 12.72 -32.50 -10.45
CA ASN A 9 12.91 -32.05 -11.82
C ASN A 9 11.76 -32.52 -12.72
N ARG A 10 11.68 -32.01 -13.95
CA ARG A 10 10.60 -32.34 -14.89
C ARG A 10 10.46 -33.85 -15.14
N ARG A 11 11.57 -34.59 -15.18
CA ARG A 11 11.59 -36.05 -15.38
C ARG A 11 10.99 -36.77 -14.17
N ASP A 12 11.50 -36.46 -12.98
CA ASP A 12 10.97 -37.02 -11.72
C ASP A 12 9.49 -36.69 -11.48
N ILE A 13 9.00 -35.54 -11.98
CA ILE A 13 7.58 -35.18 -11.93
C ILE A 13 6.76 -36.14 -12.79
N SER A 14 7.20 -36.43 -14.01
CA SER A 14 6.53 -37.38 -14.91
C SER A 14 6.54 -38.81 -14.36
N ASP A 15 7.63 -39.22 -13.72
CA ASP A 15 7.77 -40.58 -13.18
C ASP A 15 6.96 -40.80 -11.89
N ASN A 16 6.68 -39.74 -11.13
CA ASN A 16 6.02 -39.82 -9.82
C ASN A 16 4.64 -39.11 -9.77
N LEU A 17 3.94 -39.01 -10.91
CA LEU A 17 2.64 -38.31 -10.99
C LEU A 17 1.61 -38.81 -9.96
N GLY A 18 1.57 -40.12 -9.68
CA GLY A 18 0.64 -40.71 -8.72
C GLY A 18 0.88 -40.26 -7.28
N GLU A 19 2.14 -40.19 -6.84
CA GLU A 19 2.49 -39.69 -5.50
C GLU A 19 2.24 -38.19 -5.40
N ILE A 20 2.59 -37.43 -6.45
CA ILE A 20 2.33 -36.00 -6.53
C ILE A 20 0.83 -35.73 -6.43
N HIS A 21 -0.01 -36.48 -7.16
CA HIS A 21 -1.46 -36.35 -7.11
C HIS A 21 -1.98 -36.48 -5.68
N ARG A 22 -1.58 -37.54 -4.96
CA ARG A 22 -1.98 -37.76 -3.55
C ARG A 22 -1.58 -36.59 -2.65
N LEU A 23 -0.41 -35.99 -2.86
CA LEU A 23 0.07 -34.87 -2.08
C LEU A 23 -0.66 -33.55 -2.40
N VAL A 24 -1.23 -33.40 -3.59
CA VAL A 24 -1.90 -32.16 -4.03
C VAL A 24 -3.43 -32.24 -4.04
N THR A 25 -4.04 -33.40 -3.81
CA THR A 25 -5.51 -33.57 -3.79
C THR A 25 -6.17 -32.69 -2.72
N GLU A 26 -5.59 -32.62 -1.51
CA GLU A 26 -6.11 -31.80 -0.40
C GLU A 26 -4.99 -30.99 0.27
N PRO A 27 -4.48 -29.94 -0.38
CA PRO A 27 -3.31 -29.24 0.10
C PRO A 27 -3.62 -28.40 1.33
N LYS A 28 -2.87 -28.60 2.41
CA LYS A 28 -2.92 -27.79 3.64
C LYS A 28 -1.82 -26.74 3.68
N TYR A 29 -0.79 -26.88 2.83
CA TYR A 29 0.37 -26.01 2.80
C TYR A 29 0.74 -25.62 1.37
N LEU A 30 1.20 -24.38 1.20
CA LEU A 30 1.75 -23.82 -0.03
C LEU A 30 3.20 -23.40 0.22
N CYS A 31 4.11 -23.63 -0.74
CA CYS A 31 5.47 -23.14 -0.63
C CYS A 31 5.60 -21.69 -1.10
N ARG A 32 6.16 -20.81 -0.26
CA ARG A 32 6.40 -19.38 -0.60
C ARG A 32 7.43 -19.14 -1.71
N SER A 33 8.36 -20.06 -1.95
CA SER A 33 9.43 -19.86 -2.96
C SER A 33 9.20 -20.62 -4.26
N CYS A 34 8.56 -21.78 -4.20
CA CYS A 34 8.42 -22.69 -5.33
C CYS A 34 6.96 -22.83 -5.81
N SER A 35 6.01 -22.22 -5.09
CA SER A 35 4.56 -22.24 -5.35
C SER A 35 3.93 -23.64 -5.47
N ARG A 36 4.62 -24.70 -5.03
CA ARG A 36 4.06 -26.05 -4.95
C ARG A 36 3.22 -26.20 -3.68
N SER A 37 2.15 -26.98 -3.79
CA SER A 37 1.21 -27.26 -2.71
C SER A 37 1.39 -28.68 -2.21
N SER A 38 1.13 -28.93 -0.91
CA SER A 38 1.13 -30.28 -0.36
C SER A 38 0.23 -30.38 0.88
N VAL A 39 -0.27 -31.59 1.15
CA VAL A 39 -0.91 -31.96 2.43
C VAL A 39 0.06 -31.78 3.60
N ASP A 40 1.36 -32.03 3.40
CA ASP A 40 2.36 -32.08 4.48
C ASP A 40 3.36 -30.92 4.44
N LYS A 41 3.71 -30.41 5.63
CA LYS A 41 4.78 -29.40 5.80
C LYS A 41 6.17 -29.95 5.42
N SER A 42 6.36 -31.26 5.52
CA SER A 42 7.65 -31.95 5.40
C SER A 42 8.11 -32.14 3.96
N THR A 43 7.26 -31.86 2.96
CA THR A 43 7.58 -32.02 1.53
C THR A 43 7.96 -30.70 0.83
N LEU A 44 7.72 -29.56 1.48
CA LEU A 44 7.92 -28.20 0.94
C LEU A 44 9.13 -27.49 1.56
N CYS A 45 9.94 -26.78 0.76
CA CYS A 45 11.14 -26.11 1.27
C CYS A 45 10.85 -24.88 2.16
N LYS A 46 9.76 -24.14 1.88
CA LYS A 46 9.29 -22.99 2.68
C LYS A 46 7.75 -23.07 2.86
N PRO A 47 7.24 -23.93 3.75
CA PRO A 47 5.81 -24.16 3.90
C PRO A 47 5.11 -22.98 4.55
N ALA A 48 3.95 -22.60 4.01
CA ALA A 48 2.99 -21.69 4.59
C ALA A 48 1.62 -22.37 4.63
N ALA A 49 0.89 -22.26 5.74
CA ALA A 49 -0.39 -22.94 5.91
C ALA A 49 -1.48 -22.23 5.09
N ILE A 50 -2.18 -22.99 4.25
CA ILE A 50 -3.36 -22.49 3.55
C ILE A 50 -4.48 -22.38 4.58
N PRO A 51 -5.09 -21.21 4.77
CA PRO A 51 -6.21 -21.07 5.71
C PRO A 51 -7.39 -21.94 5.22
N PRO A 52 -8.07 -22.66 6.13
CA PRO A 52 -9.16 -23.55 5.76
C PRO A 52 -10.32 -22.78 5.12
N ALA A 53 -11.16 -23.45 4.35
CA ALA A 53 -12.34 -22.85 3.70
C ALA A 53 -13.27 -22.15 4.71
N SER A 54 -13.31 -22.62 5.96
CA SER A 54 -14.05 -21.96 7.06
C SER A 54 -13.51 -20.57 7.43
N CYS A 55 -12.23 -20.29 7.17
CA CYS A 55 -11.61 -18.97 7.32
C CYS A 55 -11.85 -18.07 6.10
N GLN A 56 -11.96 -18.65 4.90
CA GLN A 56 -12.15 -17.90 3.65
C GLN A 56 -13.56 -17.30 3.54
N ASN A 57 -14.58 -17.99 4.05
CA ASN A 57 -15.97 -17.55 3.99
C ASN A 57 -16.36 -16.54 5.09
N LYS A 58 -15.43 -16.18 5.99
CA LYS A 58 -15.68 -15.21 7.07
C LYS A 58 -15.54 -13.77 6.57
N PRO A 59 -16.24 -12.80 7.18
CA PRO A 59 -16.17 -11.40 6.80
C PRO A 59 -14.74 -10.84 6.93
N VAL A 60 -14.41 -9.89 6.05
CA VAL A 60 -13.07 -9.33 5.78
C VAL A 60 -12.25 -8.94 7.03
N HIS A 61 -12.92 -8.53 8.11
CA HIS A 61 -12.26 -8.13 9.36
C HIS A 61 -11.62 -9.31 10.11
N GLU A 62 -12.21 -10.51 10.03
CA GLU A 62 -11.67 -11.72 10.69
C GLU A 62 -10.69 -12.49 9.79
N GLN A 63 -10.68 -12.23 8.48
CA GLN A 63 -9.74 -12.82 7.53
C GLN A 63 -8.29 -12.39 7.79
N GLN A 64 -8.08 -11.24 8.43
CA GLN A 64 -6.76 -10.75 8.83
C GLN A 64 -6.07 -11.68 9.84
N GLN A 65 -6.85 -12.43 10.63
CA GLN A 65 -6.34 -13.42 11.59
C GLN A 65 -6.02 -14.77 10.92
N CYS A 66 -6.55 -15.02 9.73
CA CYS A 66 -6.42 -16.30 9.00
C CYS A 66 -5.23 -16.30 8.04
N GLY A 67 -4.00 -16.26 8.57
CA GLY A 67 -2.78 -16.68 7.86
C GLY A 67 -2.52 -16.01 6.50
N VAL A 68 -2.16 -16.82 5.48
CA VAL A 68 -1.61 -16.40 4.17
C VAL A 68 -2.53 -15.44 3.38
N LEU A 69 -3.80 -15.30 3.78
CA LEU A 69 -4.75 -14.33 3.23
C LEU A 69 -4.43 -12.88 3.63
N ALA A 70 -3.73 -12.65 4.75
CA ALA A 70 -3.35 -11.31 5.17
C ALA A 70 -2.41 -10.61 4.16
N GLU A 71 -1.64 -11.37 3.37
CA GLU A 71 -0.75 -10.83 2.34
C GLU A 71 -1.47 -10.58 1.00
N ALA A 72 -2.60 -11.26 0.77
CA ALA A 72 -3.45 -11.08 -0.41
C ALA A 72 -4.50 -9.97 -0.23
N LEU A 73 -4.82 -9.61 1.02
CA LEU A 73 -5.58 -8.41 1.32
C LEU A 73 -4.70 -7.17 1.02
N PRO A 74 -5.24 -6.14 0.34
CA PRO A 74 -4.49 -4.91 0.11
C PRO A 74 -4.03 -4.36 1.46
N GLN A 75 -2.72 -4.42 1.69
CA GLN A 75 -2.05 -3.79 2.82
C GLN A 75 -2.33 -2.29 2.73
N VAL A 76 -3.37 -1.84 3.43
CA VAL A 76 -3.57 -0.42 3.71
C VAL A 76 -2.45 -0.06 4.68
N HIS A 77 -1.27 0.27 4.17
CA HIS A 77 -0.16 0.74 4.99
C HIS A 77 -0.65 1.97 5.80
N PRO A 78 -0.74 1.90 7.14
CA PRO A 78 -0.86 3.11 7.91
C PRO A 78 0.52 3.77 7.89
N ALA A 79 0.60 4.91 7.23
CA ALA A 79 1.71 5.83 7.41
C ALA A 79 1.85 6.10 8.91
N LYS A 80 2.99 5.69 9.48
CA LYS A 80 3.43 6.08 10.81
C LYS A 80 3.71 7.60 10.76
N LEU A 81 2.70 8.40 11.07
CA LEU A 81 2.89 9.78 11.52
C LEU A 81 2.83 9.78 13.05
N GLU A 82 3.89 10.32 13.63
CA GLU A 82 3.90 10.70 15.03
C GLU A 82 2.86 11.80 15.30
N LYS A 83 2.33 11.73 16.53
CA LYS A 83 1.33 12.58 17.19
C LYS A 83 1.23 14.02 16.66
N THR A 84 0.03 14.41 16.26
CA THR A 84 -0.73 15.52 16.90
C THR A 84 -2.20 15.51 16.46
N SER A 85 -3.08 15.52 17.46
CA SER A 85 -4.46 16.04 17.53
C SER A 85 -5.49 15.74 16.42
N GLU A 86 -6.48 14.95 16.84
CA GLU A 86 -7.94 15.20 16.70
C GLU A 86 -8.68 14.88 15.39
N LYS A 87 -9.54 13.86 15.53
CA LYS A 87 -10.92 13.70 15.05
C LYS A 87 -11.20 13.47 13.54
N LYS A 88 -11.72 12.24 13.34
CA LYS A 88 -13.00 11.88 12.69
C LYS A 88 -13.05 11.64 11.16
N VAL A 89 -13.16 10.33 10.89
CA VAL A 89 -14.05 9.59 9.95
C VAL A 89 -13.81 9.64 8.43
N SER A 90 -13.85 8.42 7.89
CA SER A 90 -14.58 8.00 6.68
C SER A 90 -13.74 7.69 5.45
N ASN A 91 -13.35 6.41 5.39
CA ASN A 91 -13.16 5.58 4.21
C ASN A 91 -14.21 5.85 3.11
N THR A 92 -13.89 5.52 1.85
CA THR A 92 -14.55 4.41 1.12
C THR A 92 -13.77 4.05 -0.16
N SER A 93 -13.68 2.74 -0.35
CA SER A 93 -13.13 1.92 -1.43
C SER A 93 -13.93 1.98 -2.74
N VAL A 94 -13.29 1.58 -3.85
CA VAL A 94 -13.95 0.93 -5.00
C VAL A 94 -13.36 -0.48 -5.01
N LEU A 95 -14.03 -1.47 -4.41
CA LEU A 95 -15.00 -2.42 -5.00
C LEU A 95 -14.42 -3.22 -6.17
N GLU A 96 -14.39 -4.54 -6.01
CA GLU A 96 -14.69 -5.48 -7.10
C GLU A 96 -15.05 -6.87 -6.52
N ALA A 97 -16.30 -7.28 -6.72
CA ALA A 97 -16.77 -8.64 -6.59
C ALA A 97 -17.63 -8.94 -7.83
N ASN A 98 -17.32 -10.03 -8.51
CA ASN A 98 -18.08 -10.60 -9.61
C ASN A 98 -19.22 -11.48 -9.06
N LEU A 99 -20.39 -11.44 -9.72
CA LEU A 99 -21.37 -12.52 -9.72
C LEU A 99 -21.89 -12.75 -11.15
N ILE A 100 -21.63 -13.97 -11.63
CA ILE A 100 -22.40 -14.89 -12.47
C ILE A 100 -23.57 -14.34 -13.33
N ASP A 101 -23.38 -14.50 -14.64
CA ASP A 101 -24.27 -14.81 -15.78
C ASP A 101 -25.80 -14.59 -15.72
N SER A 102 -26.30 -13.72 -16.61
CA SER A 102 -27.57 -13.93 -17.34
C SER A 102 -27.70 -12.91 -18.49
N GLU A 103 -27.76 -13.43 -19.70
CA GLU A 103 -27.80 -12.71 -20.98
C GLU A 103 -29.04 -11.79 -21.14
N MET A 104 -28.94 -10.48 -20.89
CA MET A 104 -29.84 -9.47 -21.53
C MET A 104 -29.49 -7.96 -21.33
N MET A 105 -28.23 -7.47 -21.32
CA MET A 105 -27.96 -6.02 -21.07
C MET A 105 -26.80 -5.37 -21.86
N ASP A 106 -26.60 -5.67 -23.15
CA ASP A 106 -25.32 -5.34 -23.81
C ASP A 106 -25.16 -3.95 -24.51
N VAL A 107 -26.07 -2.99 -24.31
CA VAL A 107 -25.98 -1.68 -25.03
C VAL A 107 -25.86 -0.45 -24.12
N VAL A 108 -26.28 -0.52 -22.86
CA VAL A 108 -26.34 0.65 -21.96
C VAL A 108 -25.01 0.91 -21.22
N ASP A 109 -24.17 -0.11 -21.00
CA ASP A 109 -22.99 0.00 -20.11
C ASP A 109 -21.72 0.59 -20.75
N LYS A 110 -21.48 0.39 -22.05
CA LYS A 110 -20.24 0.88 -22.71
C LYS A 110 -20.13 2.42 -22.70
N LYS A 111 -21.25 3.14 -22.73
CA LYS A 111 -21.27 4.61 -22.65
C LYS A 111 -21.04 5.09 -21.21
N ALA A 112 -21.61 4.42 -20.21
CA ALA A 112 -21.40 4.72 -18.79
C ALA A 112 -19.93 4.53 -18.38
N VAL A 113 -19.32 3.39 -18.76
CA VAL A 113 -17.91 3.10 -18.51
C VAL A 113 -16.97 4.12 -19.16
N LYS A 114 -17.26 4.56 -20.40
CA LYS A 114 -16.47 5.62 -21.08
C LYS A 114 -16.58 6.97 -20.36
N ARG A 115 -17.76 7.34 -19.84
CA ARG A 115 -17.96 8.57 -19.05
C ARG A 115 -17.19 8.50 -17.73
N ALA A 116 -17.26 7.38 -17.01
CA ALA A 116 -16.51 7.16 -15.78
C ALA A 116 -14.98 7.26 -15.99
N LYS A 117 -14.45 6.64 -17.05
CA LYS A 117 -13.02 6.72 -17.40
C LYS A 117 -12.58 8.15 -17.74
N LYS A 118 -13.44 8.94 -18.40
CA LYS A 118 -13.18 10.37 -18.69
C LYS A 118 -13.17 11.21 -17.41
N ALA A 119 -14.13 10.99 -16.52
CA ALA A 119 -14.20 11.66 -15.22
C ALA A 119 -12.95 11.37 -14.37
N LEU A 120 -12.52 10.11 -14.30
CA LEU A 120 -11.31 9.70 -13.58
C LEU A 120 -10.04 10.35 -14.15
N LYS A 121 -9.92 10.44 -15.48
CA LYS A 121 -8.81 11.14 -16.13
C LYS A 121 -8.81 12.65 -15.82
N ALA A 122 -9.99 13.28 -15.77
CA ALA A 122 -10.13 14.69 -15.40
C ALA A 122 -9.71 14.93 -13.95
N GLN A 123 -10.17 14.08 -13.03
CA GLN A 123 -9.81 14.12 -11.61
C GLN A 123 -8.29 13.98 -11.41
N LYS A 124 -7.65 13.01 -12.08
CA LYS A 124 -6.18 12.83 -12.01
C LYS A 124 -5.42 14.05 -12.52
N LYS A 125 -5.90 14.70 -13.59
CA LYS A 125 -5.30 15.95 -14.09
C LYS A 125 -5.46 17.09 -13.09
N ALA A 126 -6.62 17.23 -12.46
CA ALA A 126 -6.87 18.23 -11.42
C ALA A 126 -5.95 18.01 -10.21
N GLN A 127 -5.81 16.77 -9.73
CA GLN A 127 -4.89 16.42 -8.64
C GLN A 127 -3.43 16.74 -8.99
N LYS A 128 -2.98 16.45 -10.22
CA LYS A 128 -1.61 16.82 -10.66
C LYS A 128 -1.41 18.34 -10.69
N LYS A 129 -2.42 19.12 -11.06
CA LYS A 129 -2.37 20.59 -10.99
C LYS A 129 -2.28 21.06 -9.53
N LEU A 130 -3.10 20.51 -8.64
CA LEU A 130 -3.08 20.81 -7.21
C LEU A 130 -1.70 20.53 -6.60
N LEU A 131 -1.10 19.37 -6.89
CA LEU A 131 0.26 19.04 -6.44
C LEU A 131 1.32 20.03 -6.95
N LYS A 132 1.19 20.54 -8.18
CA LYS A 132 2.09 21.59 -8.69
C LYS A 132 1.93 22.90 -7.93
N VAL A 133 0.71 23.27 -7.58
CA VAL A 133 0.42 24.46 -6.75
C VAL A 133 1.04 24.31 -5.36
N LEU A 134 0.85 23.15 -4.70
CA LEU A 134 1.46 22.86 -3.40
C LEU A 134 3.00 22.90 -3.44
N LYS A 135 3.61 22.35 -4.50
CA LYS A 135 5.07 22.46 -4.67
C LYS A 135 5.53 23.91 -4.84
N LYS A 136 4.76 24.74 -5.55
CA LYS A 136 5.06 26.17 -5.70
C LYS A 136 4.91 26.93 -4.38
N SER A 137 3.83 26.69 -3.63
CA SER A 137 3.61 27.33 -2.32
C SER A 137 4.72 26.96 -1.34
N GLN A 138 5.13 25.69 -1.29
CA GLN A 138 6.25 25.26 -0.46
C GLN A 138 7.57 25.93 -0.86
N LYS A 139 7.85 26.06 -2.17
CA LYS A 139 9.05 26.75 -2.65
C LYS A 139 9.06 28.22 -2.26
N LEU A 140 7.89 28.86 -2.33
CA LEU A 140 7.70 30.26 -1.96
C LEU A 140 7.87 30.46 -0.44
N ALA A 141 7.27 29.59 0.37
CA ALA A 141 7.44 29.59 1.83
C ALA A 141 8.91 29.45 2.24
N ARG A 142 9.67 28.55 1.59
CA ARG A 142 11.12 28.42 1.82
C ARG A 142 11.90 29.70 1.46
N LYS A 143 11.49 30.42 0.42
CA LYS A 143 12.10 31.71 0.06
C LYS A 143 11.76 32.80 1.08
N GLN A 144 10.50 32.86 1.53
CA GLN A 144 10.05 33.78 2.57
C GLN A 144 10.82 33.55 3.87
N SER A 145 10.92 32.31 4.35
CA SER A 145 11.68 31.99 5.57
C SER A 145 13.15 32.38 5.48
N LYS A 146 13.81 32.18 4.32
CA LYS A 146 15.20 32.65 4.11
C LYS A 146 15.32 34.17 4.10
N LEU A 147 14.34 34.86 3.54
CA LEU A 147 14.34 36.32 3.49
C LEU A 147 14.10 36.89 4.89
N GLU A 148 13.17 36.30 5.64
CA GLU A 148 12.88 36.63 7.02
C GLU A 148 14.10 36.43 7.91
N GLN A 149 14.83 35.32 7.77
CA GLN A 149 16.08 35.10 8.50
C GLN A 149 17.13 36.19 8.19
N LYS A 150 17.28 36.58 6.92
CA LYS A 150 18.19 37.68 6.56
C LYS A 150 17.76 39.01 7.16
N TYR A 151 16.46 39.28 7.16
CA TYR A 151 15.90 40.48 7.77
C TYR A 151 16.14 40.50 9.28
N GLN A 152 15.89 39.38 9.98
CA GLN A 152 16.18 39.24 11.41
C GLN A 152 17.66 39.44 11.72
N LEU A 153 18.58 38.88 10.92
CA LEU A 153 20.00 39.13 11.09
C LEU A 153 20.36 40.61 10.91
N ALA A 154 19.81 41.27 9.90
CA ALA A 154 20.02 42.70 9.69
C ALA A 154 19.47 43.54 10.85
N ALA A 155 18.25 43.22 11.32
CA ALA A 155 17.63 43.86 12.48
C ALA A 155 18.51 43.71 13.74
N ASN A 156 19.02 42.50 14.01
CA ASN A 156 19.91 42.24 15.14
C ASN A 156 21.24 43.01 15.05
N VAL A 157 21.78 43.23 13.84
CA VAL A 157 22.99 44.06 13.64
C VAL A 157 22.69 45.52 13.95
N VAL A 158 21.57 46.05 13.44
CA VAL A 158 21.13 47.42 13.72
C VAL A 158 20.91 47.60 15.23
N GLU A 159 20.22 46.68 15.89
CA GLU A 159 19.97 46.71 17.33
C GLU A 159 21.28 46.71 18.13
N LYS A 160 22.23 45.82 17.81
CA LYS A 160 23.57 45.82 18.44
C LYS A 160 24.32 47.13 18.21
N GLN A 161 24.19 47.74 17.04
CA GLN A 161 24.87 49.00 16.74
C GLN A 161 24.26 50.17 17.51
N VAL A 162 22.93 50.23 17.66
CA VAL A 162 22.23 51.21 18.50
C VAL A 162 22.60 51.03 19.99
N VAL A 163 22.66 49.79 20.48
CA VAL A 163 23.10 49.50 21.86
C VAL A 163 24.56 49.83 22.09
N LYS A 164 25.43 49.85 21.07
CA LYS A 164 26.83 50.25 21.22
C LYS A 164 27.04 51.76 21.23
N VAL A 165 26.10 52.53 20.65
CA VAL A 165 26.15 54.00 20.60
C VAL A 165 25.55 54.65 21.86
N GLN A 166 24.63 53.99 22.56
CA GLN A 166 24.06 54.51 23.82
C GLN A 166 24.94 54.47 25.10
N PRO A 167 25.88 53.53 25.32
CA PRO A 167 26.65 53.47 26.57
C PRO A 167 27.73 54.55 26.71
N GLU A 168 28.05 55.30 25.66
CA GLU A 168 29.02 56.41 25.71
C GLU A 168 28.39 57.78 26.04
N GLN A 169 27.08 57.85 26.26
CA GLN A 169 26.37 59.11 26.57
C GLN A 169 26.00 59.26 28.06
N LEU A 170 26.54 58.40 28.94
CA LEU A 170 26.25 58.45 30.37
C LEU A 170 27.54 58.31 31.19
N HIS A 171 28.38 59.35 31.21
CA HIS A 171 29.35 59.68 32.28
C HIS A 171 29.70 61.17 32.20
#